data_AF-A0A7J7WHZ9-F1
#
_entry.id   AF-A0A7J7WHZ9-F1
#
_cell.length_a   1.000
_cell.length_b   1.000
_cell.length_c   1.000
_cell.angle_alpha   90.00
_cell.angle_beta   90.00
_cell.angle_gamma   90.00
#
_symmetry.space_group_name_H-M   'P 1'
#
loop_
_entity.id
_entity.type
_entity.pdbx_description
1 polymer ?
#
loop_
_entity_poly.entity_id
_entity_poly.type
_entity_poly.pdbx_seq_one_letter_code
_entity_poly.pdbx_strand_id
1 'polypeptide(L)'
;MGAVELRGRSAVELGAGTGLVGIVAALLGAQVTITDRKVALEFLKSNVEANLPLHIQPRAVVKELTWGQNLGSFSPGEFDLILGADIIYLEETFTDLLQTLAHLCGSHSVILLACRIRYERDNNFLAMLERQFSVSKVHYDPEKDVHVYKAQKRNQREGL
;
A
#
# COMPACT_ATOMS: atom_id res chain seq x y z
N MET A 1 7.02 -2.70 19.20
CA MET A 1 6.62 -3.39 17.95
C MET A 1 5.29 -2.80 17.50
N GLY A 2 5.23 -2.29 16.27
CA GLY A 2 4.02 -1.65 15.74
C GLY A 2 3.01 -2.70 15.31
N ALA A 3 2.01 -2.97 16.14
CA ALA A 3 0.87 -3.77 15.74
C ALA A 3 -0.12 -2.89 14.96
N VAL A 4 -0.62 -3.38 13.82
CA VAL A 4 -1.75 -2.78 13.10
C VAL A 4 -2.91 -3.76 13.20
N GLU A 5 -4.01 -3.32 13.80
CA GLU A 5 -5.26 -4.07 13.83
C GLU A 5 -5.86 -4.09 12.43
N LEU A 6 -6.20 -5.26 11.90
CA LEU A 6 -6.76 -5.40 10.54
C LEU A 6 -8.29 -5.55 10.56
N ARG A 7 -8.85 -6.10 11.64
CA ARG A 7 -10.27 -6.43 11.70
C ARG A 7 -11.14 -5.19 11.52
N GLY A 8 -11.97 -5.21 10.49
CA GLY A 8 -12.92 -4.14 10.19
C GLY A 8 -12.32 -2.87 9.58
N ARG A 9 -11.01 -2.84 9.31
CA ARG A 9 -10.38 -1.68 8.66
C ARG A 9 -10.61 -1.66 7.16
N SER A 10 -10.76 -0.45 6.61
CA SER A 10 -10.67 -0.22 5.17
C SER A 10 -9.20 -0.21 4.74
N ALA A 11 -8.83 -1.08 3.80
CA ALA A 11 -7.47 -1.20 3.31
C ALA A 11 -7.39 -1.13 1.79
N VAL A 12 -6.27 -0.65 1.27
CA VAL A 12 -5.93 -0.74 -0.15
C VAL A 12 -4.52 -1.32 -0.30
N GLU A 13 -4.35 -2.27 -1.23
CA GLU A 13 -3.03 -2.74 -1.66
C GLU A 13 -2.68 -2.13 -3.01
N LEU A 14 -1.52 -1.49 -3.10
CA LEU A 14 -0.97 -0.89 -4.31
C LEU A 14 0.03 -1.84 -4.97
N GLY A 15 -0.10 -2.05 -6.28
CA GLY A 15 0.83 -2.90 -7.05
C GLY A 15 0.85 -4.35 -6.54
N ALA A 16 -0.34 -4.92 -6.36
CA ALA A 16 -0.52 -6.19 -5.68
C ALA A 16 0.12 -7.39 -6.39
N GLY A 17 0.30 -7.32 -7.72
CA GLY A 17 0.82 -8.36 -8.58
C GLY A 17 0.01 -9.65 -8.49
N THR A 18 0.43 -10.55 -7.60
CA THR A 18 -0.28 -11.80 -7.30
C THR A 18 -1.45 -11.62 -6.33
N GLY A 19 -1.46 -10.55 -5.53
CA GLY A 19 -2.51 -10.27 -4.54
C GLY A 19 -2.27 -10.86 -3.15
N LEU A 20 -1.11 -11.47 -2.88
CA LEU A 20 -0.87 -12.21 -1.65
C LEU A 20 -1.10 -11.37 -0.38
N VAL A 21 -0.61 -10.12 -0.34
CA VAL A 21 -0.73 -9.29 0.87
C VAL A 21 -2.19 -8.91 1.11
N GLY A 22 -2.93 -8.52 0.08
CA GLY A 22 -4.36 -8.21 0.14
C GLY A 22 -5.23 -9.40 0.49
N ILE A 23 -4.92 -10.59 -0.05
CA ILE A 23 -5.58 -11.86 0.31
C ILE A 23 -5.39 -12.13 1.81
N VAL A 24 -4.16 -12.03 2.32
CA VAL A 24 -3.87 -12.24 3.74
C VAL A 24 -4.58 -11.19 4.60
N ALA A 25 -4.59 -9.91 4.19
CA ALA A 25 -5.29 -8.86 4.92
C ALA A 25 -6.81 -9.11 5.01
N ALA A 26 -7.44 -9.58 3.92
CA ALA A 26 -8.86 -9.94 3.90
C ALA A 26 -9.16 -11.14 4.81
N LEU A 27 -8.32 -12.18 4.79
CA LEU A 27 -8.42 -13.34 5.68
C LEU A 27 -8.29 -12.94 7.16
N LEU A 28 -7.45 -11.95 7.47
CA LEU A 28 -7.29 -11.38 8.81
C LEU A 28 -8.40 -10.40 9.21
N GLY A 29 -9.35 -10.11 8.30
CA GLY A 29 -10.59 -9.40 8.62
C GLY A 29 -10.69 -7.96 8.15
N ALA A 30 -9.76 -7.48 7.32
CA ALA A 30 -9.88 -6.18 6.66
C ALA A 30 -10.87 -6.22 5.49
N GLN A 31 -11.44 -5.06 5.15
CA GLN A 31 -12.12 -4.81 3.89
C GLN A 31 -11.09 -4.23 2.91
N VAL A 32 -10.69 -5.00 1.90
CA VAL A 32 -9.49 -4.70 1.09
C VAL A 32 -9.87 -4.40 -0.36
N THR A 33 -9.43 -3.25 -0.86
CA THR A 33 -9.35 -2.98 -2.29
C THR A 33 -7.96 -3.39 -2.78
N ILE A 34 -7.87 -4.46 -3.55
CA ILE A 34 -6.61 -5.01 -4.04
C ILE A 34 -6.38 -4.48 -5.46
N THR A 35 -5.31 -3.72 -5.67
CA THR A 35 -5.13 -2.95 -6.90
C THR A 35 -3.83 -3.21 -7.63
N ASP A 36 -3.91 -3.12 -8.96
CA ASP A 36 -2.76 -3.14 -9.85
C ASP A 36 -3.11 -2.41 -11.16
N ARG A 37 -2.12 -2.26 -12.05
CA ARG A 37 -2.33 -1.76 -13.41
C ARG A 37 -3.11 -2.76 -14.26
N LYS A 38 -3.78 -2.26 -15.30
CA LYS A 38 -4.68 -3.03 -16.16
C LYS A 38 -4.14 -4.40 -16.61
N VAL A 39 -2.86 -4.46 -17.00
CA VAL A 39 -2.23 -5.69 -17.52
C VAL A 39 -2.10 -6.81 -16.49
N ALA A 40 -2.17 -6.51 -15.19
CA ALA A 40 -2.07 -7.49 -14.11
C ALA A 40 -3.45 -7.92 -13.56
N LEU A 41 -4.54 -7.23 -13.92
CA LEU A 41 -5.83 -7.40 -13.26
C LEU A 41 -6.47 -8.77 -13.44
N GLU A 42 -6.38 -9.35 -14.63
CA GLU A 42 -6.95 -10.68 -14.89
C GLU A 42 -6.29 -11.74 -14.00
N PHE A 43 -4.96 -11.71 -13.95
CA PHE A 43 -4.17 -12.62 -13.13
C PHE A 43 -4.41 -12.40 -11.62
N LEU A 44 -4.43 -11.13 -11.20
CA LEU A 44 -4.72 -10.74 -9.82
C LEU A 44 -6.10 -11.26 -9.38
N LYS A 45 -7.12 -11.04 -10.21
CA LYS A 45 -8.50 -11.47 -9.93
C LYS A 45 -8.61 -12.98 -9.75
N SER A 46 -7.96 -13.75 -10.63
CA SER A 46 -7.92 -15.21 -10.54
C SER A 46 -7.33 -15.70 -9.22
N ASN A 47 -6.22 -15.10 -8.76
CA ASN A 47 -5.60 -15.48 -7.48
C ASN A 47 -6.49 -15.14 -6.28
N VAL A 48 -7.12 -13.96 -6.29
CA VAL A 48 -8.01 -13.53 -5.20
C VAL A 48 -9.23 -14.46 -5.08
N GLU A 49 -9.86 -14.79 -6.21
CA GLU A 49 -11.02 -15.70 -6.25
C GLU A 49 -10.66 -17.13 -5.82
N ALA A 50 -9.49 -17.63 -6.22
CA ALA A 50 -9.05 -18.98 -5.90
C ALA A 50 -8.66 -19.18 -4.43
N ASN A 51 -8.21 -18.13 -3.74
CA ASN A 51 -7.64 -18.24 -2.39
C ASN A 51 -8.55 -17.68 -1.28
N LEU A 52 -9.60 -16.92 -1.61
CA LEU A 52 -10.55 -16.43 -0.62
C LEU A 52 -11.77 -17.35 -0.48
N PRO A 53 -12.07 -17.83 0.74
CA PRO A 53 -13.32 -18.54 1.01
C PRO A 53 -14.54 -17.70 0.62
N LEU A 54 -15.63 -18.33 0.16
CA LEU A 54 -16.85 -17.64 -0.31
C LEU A 54 -17.39 -16.59 0.68
N HIS A 55 -17.30 -16.86 1.99
CA HIS A 55 -17.78 -15.93 3.02
C HIS A 55 -16.84 -14.74 3.28
N ILE A 56 -15.59 -14.80 2.79
CA ILE A 56 -14.59 -13.73 2.87
C ILE A 56 -14.52 -12.93 1.58
N GLN A 57 -14.87 -13.51 0.43
CA GLN A 57 -14.84 -12.83 -0.88
C GLN A 57 -15.52 -11.44 -0.88
N PRO A 58 -16.67 -11.21 -0.21
CA PRO A 58 -17.27 -9.87 -0.13
C PRO A 58 -16.40 -8.80 0.56
N ARG A 59 -15.33 -9.20 1.25
CA ARG A 59 -14.35 -8.30 1.86
C ARG A 59 -13.28 -7.83 0.91
N ALA A 60 -13.09 -8.48 -0.24
CA ALA A 60 -12.05 -8.15 -1.19
C ALA A 60 -12.64 -7.66 -2.51
N VAL A 61 -12.19 -6.51 -2.97
CA VAL A 61 -12.54 -5.95 -4.28
C VAL A 61 -11.25 -5.82 -5.08
N VAL A 62 -11.20 -6.45 -6.26
CA VAL A 62 -10.11 -6.24 -7.21
C VAL A 62 -10.47 -5.07 -8.13
N LYS A 63 -9.62 -4.05 -8.20
CA LYS A 63 -9.87 -2.82 -8.96
C LYS A 63 -8.60 -2.31 -9.64
N GLU A 64 -8.75 -1.72 -10.83
CA GLU A 64 -7.65 -1.04 -11.50
C GLU A 64 -7.18 0.19 -10.70
N LEU A 65 -5.87 0.31 -10.53
CA LEU A 65 -5.21 1.55 -10.12
C LEU A 65 -3.80 1.60 -10.71
N THR A 66 -3.68 2.29 -11.85
CA THR A 66 -2.37 2.74 -12.34
C THR A 66 -2.01 4.01 -11.58
N TRP A 67 -0.84 4.05 -10.94
CA TRP A 67 -0.44 5.17 -10.09
C TRP A 67 -0.46 6.50 -10.84
N GLY A 68 -0.86 7.57 -10.15
CA GLY A 68 -0.97 8.92 -10.72
C GLY A 68 -2.16 9.11 -11.67
N GLN A 69 -2.89 8.05 -12.02
CA GLN A 69 -3.96 8.09 -13.03
C GLN A 69 -5.34 7.85 -12.41
N ASN A 70 -6.33 8.62 -12.87
CA ASN A 70 -7.74 8.48 -12.50
C ASN A 70 -8.00 8.38 -10.96
N LEU A 71 -7.20 9.09 -10.16
CA LEU A 71 -7.30 9.08 -8.71
C LEU A 71 -8.67 9.56 -8.19
N GLY A 72 -9.38 10.39 -8.97
CA GLY A 72 -10.75 10.84 -8.66
C GLY A 72 -11.80 9.71 -8.57
N SER A 73 -11.47 8.50 -9.03
CA SER A 73 -12.30 7.30 -8.84
C SER A 73 -12.16 6.65 -7.46
N PHE A 74 -11.30 7.20 -6.61
CA PHE A 74 -11.09 6.84 -5.21
C PHE A 74 -11.30 8.08 -4.35
N SER A 75 -12.01 7.93 -3.23
CA SER A 75 -12.25 9.08 -2.37
C SER A 75 -10.93 9.48 -1.67
N PRO A 76 -10.60 10.78 -1.59
CA PRO A 76 -9.40 11.20 -0.88
C PRO A 76 -9.45 10.73 0.58
N GLY A 77 -8.38 10.10 1.07
CA GLY A 77 -8.32 9.59 2.44
C GLY A 77 -9.28 8.44 2.78
N GLU A 78 -9.74 7.68 1.79
CA GLU A 78 -10.72 6.59 1.94
C GLU A 78 -10.26 5.41 2.80
N PHE A 79 -8.95 5.21 2.94
CA PHE A 79 -8.40 3.98 3.51
C PHE A 79 -7.74 4.22 4.87
N ASP A 80 -8.06 3.38 5.86
CA ASP A 80 -7.37 3.35 7.15
C ASP A 80 -5.94 2.80 7.02
N LEU A 81 -5.73 1.92 6.03
CA LEU A 81 -4.49 1.20 5.79
C LEU A 81 -4.15 1.17 4.30
N ILE A 82 -2.92 1.54 3.96
CA ILE A 82 -2.38 1.46 2.60
C ILE A 82 -1.18 0.52 2.63
N LEU A 83 -1.19 -0.50 1.79
CA LEU A 83 -0.18 -1.56 1.74
C LEU A 83 0.57 -1.52 0.41
N GLY A 84 1.86 -1.79 0.45
CA GLY A 84 2.68 -2.02 -0.74
C GLY A 84 3.87 -2.90 -0.41
N ALA A 85 4.15 -3.89 -1.26
CA ALA A 85 5.26 -4.82 -1.07
C ALA A 85 6.12 -4.90 -2.34
N ASP A 86 7.38 -4.51 -2.21
CA ASP A 86 8.41 -4.46 -3.27
C ASP A 86 7.98 -3.63 -4.50
N ILE A 87 7.22 -2.55 -4.28
CA ILE A 87 6.71 -1.66 -5.33
C ILE A 87 7.62 -0.46 -5.65
N ILE A 88 8.75 -0.33 -4.94
CA ILE A 88 9.73 0.75 -5.15
C ILE A 88 10.87 0.20 -6.01
N TYR A 89 10.76 0.35 -7.34
CA TYR A 89 11.82 -0.13 -8.25
C TYR A 89 11.90 0.59 -9.60
N LEU A 90 10.80 1.17 -10.12
CA LEU A 90 10.77 1.97 -11.35
C LEU A 90 10.80 3.46 -11.01
N GLU A 91 11.97 4.07 -11.20
CA GLU A 91 12.21 5.47 -10.82
C GLU A 91 11.30 6.45 -11.58
N GLU A 92 10.96 6.15 -12.83
CA GLU A 92 10.03 6.95 -13.63
C GLU A 92 8.61 7.03 -13.04
N THR A 93 8.24 6.10 -12.15
CA THR A 93 6.91 6.05 -11.51
C THR A 93 6.88 6.61 -10.08
N PHE A 94 8.02 7.05 -9.53
CA PHE A 94 8.10 7.47 -8.13
C PHE A 94 7.21 8.65 -7.79
N THR A 95 7.14 9.64 -8.69
CA THR A 95 6.25 10.80 -8.53
C THR A 95 4.79 10.37 -8.53
N ASP A 96 4.40 9.49 -9.44
CA ASP A 96 3.04 8.98 -9.57
C ASP A 96 2.62 8.15 -8.35
N LEU A 97 3.52 7.31 -7.84
CA LEU A 97 3.31 6.55 -6.61
C LEU A 97 3.14 7.48 -5.41
N LEU A 98 3.98 8.52 -5.28
CA LEU A 98 3.88 9.47 -4.18
C LEU A 98 2.58 10.29 -4.22
N GLN A 99 2.14 10.71 -5.42
CA GLN A 99 0.84 11.36 -5.61
C GLN A 99 -0.32 10.44 -5.22
N THR A 100 -0.24 9.16 -5.60
CA THR A 100 -1.24 8.15 -5.24
C THR A 100 -1.30 7.97 -3.72
N LEU A 101 -0.16 7.82 -3.06
CA LEU A 101 -0.08 7.73 -1.59
C LEU A 101 -0.67 8.99 -0.92
N ALA A 102 -0.34 10.18 -1.41
CA ALA A 102 -0.84 11.44 -0.85
C ALA A 102 -2.36 11.64 -1.00
N HIS A 103 -2.93 11.16 -2.12
CA HIS A 103 -4.37 11.17 -2.38
C HIS A 103 -5.12 10.20 -1.49
N LEU A 104 -4.63 8.96 -1.39
CA LEU A 104 -5.29 7.88 -0.63
C LEU A 104 -5.11 8.01 0.88
N CYS A 105 -4.02 8.66 1.34
CA CYS A 105 -3.70 8.81 2.75
C CYS A 105 -4.43 10.00 3.40
N GLY A 106 -5.39 9.69 4.26
CA GLY A 106 -6.05 10.61 5.18
C GLY A 106 -5.21 10.91 6.43
N SER A 107 -5.80 11.66 7.37
CA SER A 107 -5.15 12.05 8.64
C SER A 107 -4.91 10.88 9.59
N HIS A 108 -5.77 9.85 9.53
CA HIS A 108 -5.69 8.67 10.40
C HIS A 108 -5.13 7.43 9.69
N SER A 109 -4.90 7.54 8.38
CA SER A 109 -4.37 6.45 7.57
C SER A 109 -2.95 6.08 7.99
N VAL A 110 -2.64 4.80 7.86
CA VAL A 110 -1.29 4.26 8.01
C VAL A 110 -0.86 3.65 6.69
N ILE A 111 0.34 3.99 6.23
CA ILE A 111 0.96 3.35 5.07
C ILE A 111 1.99 2.34 5.59
N LEU A 112 1.98 1.10 5.08
CA LEU A 112 3.03 0.11 5.29
C LEU A 112 3.66 -0.26 3.95
N LEU A 113 4.95 0.05 3.82
CA LEU A 113 5.76 -0.31 2.64
C LEU A 113 6.80 -1.34 3.06
N ALA A 114 6.69 -2.55 2.54
CA ALA A 114 7.75 -3.54 2.61
C ALA A 114 8.65 -3.38 1.38
N CYS A 115 9.94 -3.16 1.58
CA CYS A 115 10.87 -2.97 0.48
C CYS A 115 12.26 -3.52 0.81
N ARG A 116 12.94 -4.00 -0.23
CA ARG A 116 14.35 -4.35 -0.20
C ARG A 116 15.13 -3.24 -0.87
N ILE A 117 16.05 -2.61 -0.13
CA ILE A 117 16.88 -1.52 -0.62
C ILE A 117 18.04 -2.12 -1.40
N ARG A 118 18.05 -1.92 -2.71
CA ARG A 118 19.02 -2.50 -3.65
C ARG A 118 19.93 -1.42 -4.24
N TYR A 119 19.40 -0.24 -4.50
CA TYR A 119 20.09 0.85 -5.21
C TYR A 119 19.80 2.22 -4.60
N GLU A 120 20.59 3.23 -4.99
CA GLU A 120 20.42 4.62 -4.52
C GLU A 120 19.00 5.16 -4.77
N ARG A 121 18.38 4.81 -5.91
CA ARG A 121 17.01 5.20 -6.24
C ARG A 121 15.99 4.81 -5.16
N ASP A 122 16.20 3.70 -4.45
CA ASP A 122 15.27 3.26 -3.41
C ASP A 122 15.35 4.19 -2.20
N ASN A 123 16.56 4.66 -1.86
CA ASN A 123 16.77 5.69 -0.83
C ASN A 123 16.22 7.05 -1.29
N ASN A 124 16.34 7.38 -2.58
CA ASN A 124 15.77 8.61 -3.14
C ASN A 124 14.25 8.63 -2.99
N PHE A 125 13.57 7.51 -3.25
CA PHE A 125 12.13 7.40 -3.00
C PHE A 125 11.79 7.59 -1.51
N LEU A 126 12.52 6.96 -0.59
CA LEU A 126 12.31 7.15 0.84
C LEU A 126 12.50 8.62 1.26
N ALA A 127 13.51 9.30 0.71
CA ALA A 127 13.72 10.73 0.94
C ALA A 127 12.58 11.59 0.36
N MET A 128 12.01 11.23 -0.79
CA MET A 128 10.81 11.88 -1.33
C MET A 128 9.60 11.68 -0.43
N LEU A 129 9.41 10.45 0.08
CA LEU A 129 8.32 10.09 0.98
C LEU A 129 8.42 10.88 2.31
N GLU A 130 9.61 10.99 2.88
CA GLU A 130 9.87 11.74 4.11
C GLU A 130 9.54 13.23 4.02
N ARG A 131 9.54 13.84 2.83
CA ARG A 131 9.14 15.25 2.67
C ARG A 131 7.67 15.50 3.00
N GLN A 132 6.80 14.50 2.83
CA GLN A 132 5.35 14.63 2.98
C GLN A 132 4.80 13.81 4.17
N PHE A 133 5.52 12.75 4.56
CA PHE A 133 5.09 11.81 5.59
C PHE A 133 6.12 11.74 6.72
N SER A 134 5.68 11.40 7.93
CA SER A 134 6.57 10.86 8.94
C SER A 134 6.83 9.40 8.58
N VAL A 135 8.10 8.99 8.48
CA VAL A 135 8.49 7.64 8.07
C VAL A 135 9.31 7.02 9.18
N SER A 136 9.02 5.77 9.52
CA SER A 136 9.76 5.02 10.54
C SER A 136 9.89 3.56 10.12
N LYS A 137 11.06 2.96 10.36
CA LYS A 137 11.26 1.53 10.16
C LYS A 137 10.60 0.78 11.33
N VAL A 138 9.68 -0.13 11.03
CA VAL A 138 8.91 -0.88 12.05
C VAL A 138 9.24 -2.36 12.11
N HIS A 139 9.87 -2.91 11.06
CA HIS A 139 10.37 -4.28 11.03
C HIS A 139 11.56 -4.41 10.06
N TYR A 140 12.39 -5.42 10.31
CA TYR A 140 13.46 -5.84 9.42
C TYR A 140 13.59 -7.37 9.46
N ASP A 141 13.53 -7.99 8.29
CA ASP A 141 13.83 -9.41 8.08
C ASP A 141 15.26 -9.51 7.52
N PRO A 142 16.24 -9.98 8.32
CA PRO A 142 17.63 -10.07 7.90
C PRO A 142 17.91 -11.19 6.90
N GLU A 143 17.09 -12.24 6.86
CA GLU A 143 17.29 -13.37 5.94
C GLU A 143 16.90 -12.97 4.51
N LYS A 144 15.82 -12.20 4.38
CA LYS A 144 15.32 -11.72 3.08
C LYS A 144 15.85 -10.33 2.72
N ASP A 145 16.51 -9.67 3.66
CA ASP A 145 16.95 -8.28 3.56
C ASP A 145 15.78 -7.33 3.21
N VAL A 146 14.67 -7.47 3.95
CA VAL A 146 13.44 -6.70 3.73
C VAL A 146 13.16 -5.81 4.93
N HIS A 147 13.00 -4.51 4.67
CA HIS A 147 12.55 -3.55 5.67
C HIS A 147 11.05 -3.29 5.51
N VAL A 148 10.35 -3.11 6.63
CA VAL A 148 8.99 -2.57 6.61
C VAL A 148 9.02 -1.17 7.19
N TYR A 149 8.58 -0.20 6.40
CA TYR A 149 8.43 1.19 6.78
C TYR A 149 6.97 1.50 7.03
N LYS A 150 6.71 2.19 8.14
CA LYS A 150 5.43 2.81 8.44
C LYS A 150 5.51 4.29 8.10
N ALA A 151 4.57 4.77 7.29
CA ALA A 151 4.43 6.19 6.99
C ALA A 151 3.05 6.74 7.39
N GLN A 152 3.00 7.98 7.86
CA GLN A 152 1.77 8.70 8.21
C GLN A 152 1.87 10.16 7.76
N LYS A 153 0.73 10.79 7.41
CA LYS A 153 0.72 12.19 6.97
C LYS A 153 1.27 13.09 8.07
N ARG A 154 2.19 14.01 7.76
CA ARG A 154 2.69 14.96 8.77
C ARG A 154 1.54 15.91 9.18
N ASN A 155 1.35 16.10 10.49
CA ASN A 155 0.43 17.12 10.98
C ASN A 155 1.02 18.50 10.65
N GLN A 156 0.31 19.31 9.86
CA GLN A 156 0.72 20.69 9.53
C GLN A 156 0.68 21.67 10.72
N ARG A 157 0.53 21.19 11.96
CA ARG A 157 0.41 22.02 13.17
C ARG A 157 1.74 22.32 13.88
N GLU A 158 2.87 21.80 13.41
CA GLU A 158 4.19 22.04 14.04
C GLU A 158 5.00 23.16 13.35
N GLY A 159 4.34 24.04 12.59
CA GLY A 159 4.99 25.09 11.80
C GLY A 159 4.40 26.50 11.94
N LEU A 160 3.71 26.81 13.04
CA LEU A 160 3.28 28.16 13.41
C LEU A 160 3.72 28.49 14.83
#